data_AF-A0A4Y7S536-F1
#
_entry.id   AF-A0A4Y7S536-F1
#
_cell.length_a   1.000
_cell.length_b   1.000
_cell.length_c   1.000
_cell.angle_alpha   90.00
_cell.angle_beta   90.00
_cell.angle_gamma   90.00
#
_symmetry.space_group_name_H-M   'P 1'
#
loop_
_entity.id
_entity.type
_entity.pdbx_description
1 polymer ?
#
loop_
_entity_poly.entity_id
_entity_poly.type
_entity_poly.pdbx_seq_one_letter_code
_entity_poly.pdbx_strand_id
1 'polypeptide(L)'
;MKLLFLIGYSNGGCVLRLNIFSGLIRKAAKKPEPGTSEPGSVDSKVFKDEELKNEKISRSLKKNVEYLDTILGRNVDAVFREFRLGAGKKENACLVYLDSLTDETRISENILKPLLLGVAGIDSPGDNLTDVVGKSILVAAEIRSKVYNMQDVVSEILYGGTALFIDGCEEAVITILKEWPQRPVDKADVEGTVRGPKESFNEIISVSTSLVRRRLRTPNLVIEGLNLGRMTHTSVAVAYLKGVVSPGLLKEVRQRIDRIDIDGILESGYIEELIQDDPYSPFPQIAYTERPDRVVAALLQGRVCVFTDGTPMVLFMPATFSDLVQNPEDYYERYHFATMIRLIRSLGLAVALLLPSFYIAITTFHQEMIPTQLLISIAASREGVPFPALVEALIMEITFEALREAGLRLPRAVGQAVSIVGALVIGQAAVQAGIVSPLMVIVVAVTGIASFMSPSYSLALALRLIRFPLMFLAATLGLFGVMTGVLAMLIHLAGLRSFGVPYLSPLTPLKISDLKDFVVRAPWWAMHKRPSELVKRNVRRIAPDLKPQPPTGSGDEKAFASGHESAGPNASTNGSGKHDKVRTPAVSRAGSKGGGGSGQGA
;
A
#
# COMPACT_ATOMS: atom_id res chain seq x y z
N MET A 1 -0.86 54.30 -19.62
CA MET A 1 -2.23 54.82 -19.46
C MET A 1 -2.70 54.45 -18.04
N LYS A 2 -2.20 55.13 -17.00
CA LYS A 2 -2.91 56.13 -16.15
C LYS A 2 -4.36 55.79 -15.79
N LEU A 3 -4.59 55.41 -14.51
CA LEU A 3 -5.52 56.01 -13.51
C LEU A 3 -5.51 55.07 -12.27
N LEU A 4 -4.87 55.35 -11.14
CA LEU A 4 -5.20 56.29 -10.05
C LEU A 4 -6.69 56.33 -9.63
N PHE A 5 -6.99 55.80 -8.44
CA PHE A 5 -7.90 56.42 -7.48
C PHE A 5 -7.45 56.10 -6.04
N LEU A 6 -6.97 57.15 -5.37
CA LEU A 6 -6.87 57.29 -3.91
C LEU A 6 -8.24 57.76 -3.39
N ILE A 7 -8.63 57.36 -2.17
CA ILE A 7 -9.27 58.20 -1.14
C ILE A 7 -9.26 57.38 0.15
N GLY A 8 -8.63 57.92 1.20
CA GLY A 8 -8.83 57.48 2.58
C GLY A 8 -9.88 58.35 3.27
N TYR A 9 -10.49 57.85 4.35
CA TYR A 9 -11.04 58.69 5.40
C TYR A 9 -11.10 57.93 6.73
N SER A 10 -10.64 58.64 7.77
CA SER A 10 -10.67 58.31 9.19
C SER A 10 -12.00 58.71 9.82
N ASN A 11 -12.47 57.93 10.82
CA ASN A 11 -13.23 58.29 12.04
C ASN A 11 -13.84 56.97 12.58
N GLY A 12 -13.54 56.48 13.78
CA GLY A 12 -13.72 57.17 15.06
C GLY A 12 -15.07 56.72 15.66
N GLY A 13 -15.08 55.59 16.39
CA GLY A 13 -16.30 55.04 16.99
C GLY A 13 -16.01 53.97 18.04
N CYS A 14 -15.98 54.41 19.29
CA CYS A 14 -15.70 53.67 20.52
C CYS A 14 -16.83 52.66 20.85
N VAL A 15 -16.50 51.36 21.02
CA VAL A 15 -17.31 50.45 21.86
C VAL A 15 -16.40 49.52 22.67
N LEU A 16 -16.49 49.72 23.98
CA LEU A 16 -16.08 48.90 25.13
C LEU A 16 -15.14 47.70 24.92
N ARG A 17 -13.96 47.82 25.54
CA ARG A 17 -13.14 46.71 26.04
C ARG A 17 -13.95 45.84 27.02
N LEU A 18 -14.13 44.57 26.68
CA LEU A 18 -14.21 43.47 27.65
C LEU A 18 -13.03 42.54 27.38
N ASN A 19 -11.93 42.84 28.04
CA ASN A 19 -10.66 42.13 27.92
C ASN A 19 -10.46 41.31 29.19
N ILE A 20 -11.20 40.22 29.33
CA ILE A 20 -10.98 39.15 30.31
C ILE A 20 -11.37 37.87 29.58
N PHE A 21 -10.43 36.95 29.40
CA PHE A 21 -10.46 35.69 28.60
C PHE A 21 -9.60 35.68 27.32
N SER A 22 -8.29 35.86 27.47
CA SER A 22 -7.31 35.37 26.47
C SER A 22 -5.95 34.97 27.06
N GLY A 23 -5.88 34.75 28.39
CA GLY A 23 -4.64 34.57 29.13
C GLY A 23 -4.13 33.13 29.32
N LEU A 24 -4.74 32.09 28.74
CA LEU A 24 -4.43 30.70 29.12
C LEU A 24 -4.15 29.71 27.97
N ILE A 25 -4.03 30.15 26.71
CA ILE A 25 -3.70 29.27 25.56
C ILE A 25 -2.49 29.77 24.78
N ARG A 26 -1.42 30.22 25.45
CA ARG A 26 -0.16 30.66 24.79
C ARG A 26 1.14 30.07 25.35
N LYS A 27 1.08 28.94 26.06
CA LYS A 27 2.27 28.20 26.49
C LYS A 27 2.17 26.70 26.18
N ALA A 28 2.13 26.36 24.88
CA ALA A 28 2.48 25.01 24.39
C ALA A 28 2.66 25.03 22.86
N ALA A 29 3.64 25.77 22.38
CA ALA A 29 4.15 25.63 21.00
C ALA A 29 5.59 26.14 20.96
N LYS A 30 6.50 25.41 21.59
CA LYS A 30 7.94 25.63 21.42
C LYS A 30 8.41 24.63 20.37
N LYS A 31 8.69 25.12 19.15
CA LYS A 31 9.44 24.37 18.13
C LYS A 31 10.74 23.85 18.78
N PRO A 32 11.11 22.57 18.64
CA PRO A 32 12.45 22.16 19.00
C PRO A 32 13.43 22.78 17.98
N GLU A 33 14.43 23.48 18.48
CA GLU A 33 15.59 23.91 17.69
C GLU A 33 16.34 22.67 17.18
N PRO A 34 16.92 22.72 15.97
CA PRO A 34 17.66 21.59 15.42
C PRO A 34 18.96 21.42 16.21
N GLY A 35 18.96 20.48 17.14
CA GLY A 35 20.16 20.06 17.86
C GLY A 35 21.17 19.51 16.86
N THR A 36 22.32 20.17 16.76
CA THR A 36 23.57 19.61 16.22
C THR A 36 24.03 18.48 17.13
N SER A 37 23.52 17.27 16.89
CA SER A 37 24.16 16.03 17.32
C SER A 37 24.62 15.28 16.08
N GLU A 38 25.88 14.84 16.08
CA GLU A 38 26.44 14.05 15.00
C GLU A 38 25.56 12.81 14.72
N PRO A 39 25.17 12.55 13.46
CA PRO A 39 24.14 11.57 13.10
C PRO A 39 24.65 10.11 13.09
N GLY A 40 25.49 9.74 14.06
CA GLY A 40 26.32 8.53 14.00
C GLY A 40 25.93 7.35 14.91
N SER A 41 25.39 7.55 16.12
CA SER A 41 25.53 6.49 17.14
C SER A 41 24.27 5.98 17.84
N VAL A 42 23.16 6.73 17.91
CA VAL A 42 21.96 6.27 18.66
C VAL A 42 20.80 5.85 17.73
N ASP A 43 20.72 6.43 16.53
CA ASP A 43 19.55 6.40 15.65
C ASP A 43 19.34 5.12 14.83
N SER A 44 20.23 4.14 14.96
CA SER A 44 20.27 2.96 14.08
C SER A 44 20.07 1.63 14.80
N LYS A 45 19.77 1.64 16.11
CA LYS A 45 19.59 0.40 16.87
C LYS A 45 18.37 -0.35 16.34
N VAL A 46 18.62 -1.57 15.86
CA VAL A 46 17.59 -2.51 15.41
C VAL A 46 17.21 -3.35 16.62
N PHE A 47 15.94 -3.34 16.98
CA PHE A 47 15.45 -4.12 18.10
C PHE A 47 15.23 -5.55 17.64
N LYS A 48 16.03 -6.47 18.18
CA LYS A 48 15.85 -7.91 17.99
C LYS A 48 15.04 -8.47 19.15
N ASP A 49 14.19 -9.45 18.84
CA ASP A 49 13.34 -10.11 19.83
C ASP A 49 14.15 -10.70 20.99
N GLU A 50 15.36 -11.21 20.73
CA GLU A 50 16.23 -11.76 21.79
C GLU A 50 16.81 -10.71 22.73
N GLU A 51 17.14 -9.52 22.24
CA GLU A 51 17.63 -8.42 23.10
C GLU A 51 16.50 -7.89 23.99
N LEU A 52 15.26 -7.87 23.47
CA LEU A 52 14.08 -7.48 24.24
C LEU A 52 13.69 -8.51 25.31
N LYS A 53 13.98 -9.80 25.09
CA LYS A 53 13.68 -10.90 26.04
C LYS A 53 14.45 -10.79 27.35
N ASN A 54 15.70 -10.35 27.27
CA ASN A 54 16.58 -10.30 28.43
C ASN A 54 16.29 -9.10 29.35
N GLU A 55 15.55 -8.11 28.83
CA GLU A 55 15.30 -6.87 29.53
C GLU A 55 14.01 -6.94 30.37
N LYS A 56 14.21 -7.03 31.69
CA LYS A 56 13.15 -7.03 32.69
C LYS A 56 12.63 -5.63 32.97
N ILE A 57 11.37 -5.55 33.41
CA ILE A 57 10.77 -4.29 33.83
C ILE A 57 11.46 -3.79 35.11
N SER A 58 11.88 -2.53 35.11
CA SER A 58 12.51 -1.89 36.27
C SER A 58 11.45 -1.39 37.26
N ARG A 59 11.79 -1.30 38.56
CA ARG A 59 10.93 -0.63 39.55
C ARG A 59 10.73 0.86 39.29
N SER A 60 11.66 1.49 38.57
CA SER A 60 11.57 2.92 38.28
C SER A 60 10.74 3.16 37.03
N LEU A 61 9.60 3.83 37.19
CA LEU A 61 8.74 4.20 36.06
C LEU A 61 9.51 4.96 34.98
N LYS A 62 10.33 5.93 35.39
CA LYS A 62 11.12 6.77 34.49
C LYS A 62 12.03 5.95 33.58
N LYS A 63 12.70 4.92 34.11
CA LYS A 63 13.57 4.04 33.30
C LYS A 63 12.78 3.24 32.26
N ASN A 64 11.60 2.74 32.63
CA ASN A 64 10.75 1.99 31.71
C ASN A 64 10.22 2.87 30.58
N VAL A 65 9.78 4.09 30.92
CA VAL A 65 9.29 5.07 29.94
C VAL A 65 10.42 5.51 29.00
N GLU A 66 11.59 5.86 29.53
CA GLU A 66 12.77 6.20 28.70
C GLU A 66 13.14 5.04 27.75
N TYR A 67 13.11 3.80 28.24
CA TYR A 67 13.40 2.63 27.41
C TYR A 67 12.36 2.43 26.29
N LEU A 68 11.06 2.53 26.61
CA LEU A 68 10.00 2.44 25.61
C LEU A 68 10.01 3.62 24.64
N ASP A 69 10.37 4.82 25.08
CA ASP A 69 10.55 5.99 24.22
C ASP A 69 11.70 5.78 23.22
N THR A 70 12.80 5.12 23.62
CA THR A 70 13.86 4.76 22.65
C THR A 70 13.37 3.81 21.54
N ILE A 71 12.40 2.95 21.86
CA ILE A 71 11.83 1.96 20.93
C ILE A 71 10.76 2.61 20.04
N LEU A 72 9.76 3.22 20.68
CA LEU A 72 8.52 3.67 20.06
C LEU A 72 8.43 5.19 19.89
N GLY A 73 9.21 5.99 20.59
CA GLY A 73 9.04 7.46 20.71
C GLY A 73 9.14 8.26 19.41
N ARG A 74 9.73 7.71 18.35
CA ARG A 74 9.70 8.34 17.01
C ARG A 74 8.39 8.18 16.27
N ASN A 75 7.54 7.29 16.73
CA ASN A 75 6.29 7.03 16.09
C ASN A 75 5.28 8.10 16.48
N VAL A 76 4.67 8.74 15.50
CA VAL A 76 3.62 9.75 15.73
C VAL A 76 2.40 9.18 16.45
N ASP A 77 2.15 7.88 16.30
CA ASP A 77 1.04 7.17 16.93
C ASP A 77 1.37 6.61 18.32
N ALA A 78 2.59 6.76 18.83
CA ALA A 78 2.95 6.31 20.17
C ALA A 78 2.56 7.35 21.23
N VAL A 79 1.70 6.94 22.17
CA VAL A 79 1.18 7.80 23.22
C VAL A 79 1.68 7.33 24.58
N PHE A 80 2.33 8.25 25.30
CA PHE A 80 2.77 8.09 26.69
C PHE A 80 1.96 9.04 27.58
N ARG A 81 1.08 8.49 28.43
CA ARG A 81 0.23 9.27 29.35
C ARG A 81 0.63 9.04 30.78
N GLU A 82 1.34 10.00 31.37
CA GLU A 82 1.67 10.01 32.79
C GLU A 82 0.53 10.60 33.63
N PHE A 83 0.22 9.96 34.76
CA PHE A 83 -0.80 10.41 35.70
C PHE A 83 -0.48 9.90 37.12
N ARG A 84 -1.25 10.34 38.11
CA ARG A 84 -1.11 9.88 39.51
C ARG A 84 -2.33 9.07 39.91
N LEU A 85 -2.11 7.99 40.65
CA LEU A 85 -3.19 7.09 41.06
C LEU A 85 -4.01 7.66 42.23
N GLY A 86 -5.33 7.70 42.07
CA GLY A 86 -6.30 8.07 43.10
C GLY A 86 -6.32 9.56 43.51
N ALA A 87 -7.39 9.96 44.19
CA ALA A 87 -7.60 11.34 44.68
C ALA A 87 -6.70 11.76 45.88
N GLY A 88 -5.71 10.93 46.26
CA GLY A 88 -4.86 11.18 47.44
C GLY A 88 -3.54 10.38 47.55
N LYS A 89 -3.28 9.38 46.67
CA LYS A 89 -1.99 8.67 46.63
C LYS A 89 -1.00 9.39 45.71
N LYS A 90 0.31 9.25 45.99
CA LYS A 90 1.40 9.97 45.29
C LYS A 90 2.11 9.14 44.22
N GLU A 91 1.72 7.87 44.03
CA GLU A 91 2.40 6.99 43.09
C GLU A 91 2.15 7.44 41.64
N ASN A 92 3.23 7.58 40.89
CA ASN A 92 3.17 7.93 39.48
C ASN A 92 2.85 6.66 38.67
N ALA A 93 2.05 6.81 37.63
CA ALA A 93 1.73 5.75 36.69
C ALA A 93 1.83 6.29 35.26
N CYS A 94 2.07 5.39 34.31
CA CYS A 94 2.11 5.73 32.89
C CYS A 94 1.33 4.69 32.08
N LEU A 95 0.44 5.17 31.21
CA LEU A 95 -0.16 4.36 30.14
C LEU A 95 0.65 4.54 28.87
N VAL A 96 1.00 3.43 28.23
CA VAL A 96 1.68 3.41 26.93
C VAL A 96 0.84 2.59 25.95
N TYR A 97 0.48 3.20 24.82
CA TYR A 97 -0.31 2.57 23.77
C TYR A 97 -0.05 3.22 22.41
N LEU A 98 -0.56 2.59 21.35
CA LEU A 98 -0.53 3.14 19.99
C LEU A 98 -1.93 3.62 19.61
N ASP A 99 -2.12 4.92 19.39
CA ASP A 99 -3.43 5.52 19.10
C ASP A 99 -4.08 4.91 17.86
N SER A 100 -3.28 4.52 16.86
CA SER A 100 -3.72 3.92 15.61
C SER A 100 -4.34 2.53 15.78
N LEU A 101 -4.15 1.87 16.93
CA LEU A 101 -4.62 0.51 17.19
C LEU A 101 -5.59 0.40 18.38
N THR A 102 -5.88 1.51 19.06
CA THR A 102 -6.64 1.51 20.33
C THR A 102 -7.70 2.61 20.37
N ASP A 103 -8.77 2.37 21.11
CA ASP A 103 -9.83 3.36 21.35
C ASP A 103 -9.45 4.32 22.47
N GLU A 104 -9.12 5.57 22.12
CA GLU A 104 -8.78 6.57 23.12
C GLU A 104 -9.93 6.86 24.10
N THR A 105 -11.17 6.83 23.61
CA THR A 105 -12.36 7.11 24.42
C THR A 105 -12.53 6.02 25.47
N ARG A 106 -12.43 4.75 25.08
CA ARG A 106 -12.51 3.64 26.03
C ARG A 106 -11.31 3.61 26.98
N ILE A 107 -10.10 3.95 26.53
CA ILE A 107 -8.95 4.08 27.45
C ILE A 107 -9.24 5.15 28.50
N SER A 108 -9.77 6.30 28.08
CA SER A 108 -10.10 7.40 28.98
C SER A 108 -11.20 7.03 29.99
N GLU A 109 -12.29 6.45 29.50
CA GLU A 109 -13.48 6.15 30.31
C GLU A 109 -13.33 4.89 31.18
N ASN A 110 -12.66 3.86 30.66
CA ASN A 110 -12.58 2.55 31.32
C ASN A 110 -11.26 2.31 32.05
N ILE A 111 -10.19 3.06 31.74
CA ILE A 111 -8.90 2.92 32.43
C ILE A 111 -8.61 4.18 33.23
N LEU A 112 -8.45 5.34 32.58
CA LEU A 112 -8.01 6.55 33.27
C LEU A 112 -9.00 7.01 34.35
N LYS A 113 -10.29 7.11 34.02
CA LYS A 113 -11.31 7.60 34.96
C LYS A 113 -11.44 6.71 36.21
N PRO A 114 -11.52 5.36 36.12
CA PRO A 114 -11.50 4.49 37.30
C PRO A 114 -10.20 4.57 38.11
N LEU A 115 -9.04 4.74 37.46
CA LEU A 115 -7.77 4.84 38.18
C LEU A 115 -7.55 6.19 38.87
N LEU A 116 -8.15 7.27 38.35
CA LEU A 116 -8.12 8.59 38.97
C LEU A 116 -9.14 8.71 40.11
N LEU A 117 -10.36 8.21 39.92
CA LEU A 117 -11.48 8.38 40.86
C LEU A 117 -11.66 7.20 41.83
N GLY A 118 -11.42 5.97 41.36
CA GLY A 118 -11.83 4.72 42.02
C GLY A 118 -10.80 4.09 42.96
N VAL A 119 -9.58 4.61 43.05
CA VAL A 119 -8.56 4.11 44.00
C VAL A 119 -8.75 4.71 45.41
N ALA A 120 -9.76 5.57 45.59
CA ALA A 120 -10.19 6.10 46.89
C ALA A 120 -10.90 4.99 47.70
N GLY A 121 -10.13 4.18 48.44
CA GLY A 121 -10.70 3.22 49.40
C GLY A 121 -9.91 1.94 49.67
N ILE A 122 -8.69 1.77 49.13
CA ILE A 122 -7.93 0.54 49.32
C ILE A 122 -6.71 0.82 50.21
N ASP A 123 -7.00 0.89 51.51
CA ASP A 123 -6.06 0.87 52.63
C ASP A 123 -5.95 -0.57 53.14
N SER A 124 -5.23 -1.42 52.41
CA SER A 124 -4.82 -2.73 52.93
C SER A 124 -3.30 -2.85 52.76
N PRO A 125 -2.53 -2.80 53.86
CA PRO A 125 -1.09 -2.99 53.81
C PRO A 125 -0.83 -4.49 53.57
N GLY A 126 -0.49 -4.86 52.33
CA GLY A 126 -0.08 -6.23 52.00
C GLY A 126 -0.44 -6.74 50.60
N ASP A 127 -1.42 -6.14 49.91
CA ASP A 127 -1.76 -6.53 48.53
C ASP A 127 -0.82 -5.83 47.53
N ASN A 128 -0.34 -6.57 46.51
CA ASN A 128 0.41 -5.97 45.40
C ASN A 128 -0.43 -4.86 44.77
N LEU A 129 0.12 -3.65 44.67
CA LEU A 129 -0.56 -2.46 44.15
C LEU A 129 -1.18 -2.69 42.76
N THR A 130 -0.54 -3.53 41.97
CA THR A 130 -0.95 -4.01 40.64
C THR A 130 -2.14 -4.97 40.66
N ASP A 131 -2.30 -5.81 41.69
CA ASP A 131 -3.48 -6.67 41.87
C ASP A 131 -4.71 -5.84 42.25
N VAL A 132 -4.49 -4.84 43.10
CA VAL A 132 -5.52 -3.87 43.49
C VAL A 132 -5.99 -3.05 42.30
N VAL A 133 -5.05 -2.46 41.56
CA VAL A 133 -5.31 -1.72 40.33
C VAL A 133 -5.93 -2.62 39.26
N GLY A 134 -5.46 -3.86 39.15
CA GLY A 134 -6.04 -4.84 38.24
C GLY A 134 -7.52 -5.13 38.54
N LYS A 135 -7.88 -5.31 39.81
CA LYS A 135 -9.29 -5.50 40.22
C LYS A 135 -10.17 -4.30 39.88
N SER A 136 -9.66 -3.08 40.01
CA SER A 136 -10.39 -1.86 39.61
C SER A 136 -10.57 -1.72 38.09
N ILE A 137 -9.55 -2.10 37.31
CA ILE A 137 -9.60 -2.10 35.84
C ILE A 137 -10.51 -3.21 35.32
N LEU A 138 -10.53 -4.39 35.95
CA LEU A 138 -11.39 -5.54 35.59
C LEU A 138 -12.88 -5.20 35.54
N VAL A 139 -13.32 -4.18 36.27
CA VAL A 139 -14.72 -3.71 36.26
C VAL A 139 -15.07 -3.01 34.94
N ALA A 140 -14.09 -2.48 34.22
CA ALA A 140 -14.29 -1.63 33.05
C ALA A 140 -13.57 -2.10 31.77
N ALA A 141 -12.52 -2.95 31.87
CA ALA A 141 -11.78 -3.51 30.75
C ALA A 141 -11.21 -4.89 31.07
N GLU A 142 -11.15 -5.80 30.08
CA GLU A 142 -10.51 -7.11 30.25
C GLU A 142 -8.99 -6.95 30.45
N ILE A 143 -8.48 -7.45 31.58
CA ILE A 143 -7.04 -7.61 31.80
C ILE A 143 -6.61 -8.89 31.09
N ARG A 144 -5.65 -8.75 30.18
CA ARG A 144 -5.12 -9.89 29.44
C ARG A 144 -4.09 -10.65 30.26
N SER A 145 -3.12 -9.92 30.80
CA SER A 145 -1.95 -10.50 31.46
C SER A 145 -1.20 -9.47 32.28
N LYS A 146 -0.52 -9.96 33.32
CA LYS A 146 0.58 -9.27 33.98
C LYS A 146 1.88 -9.71 33.33
N VAL A 147 2.71 -8.75 32.99
CA VAL A 147 3.92 -8.96 32.21
C VAL A 147 5.13 -8.44 32.98
N TYR A 148 6.23 -9.18 32.94
CA TYR A 148 7.47 -8.88 33.68
C TYR A 148 8.65 -8.51 32.77
N ASN A 149 8.51 -8.76 31.46
CA ASN A 149 9.56 -8.56 30.47
C ASN A 149 9.15 -7.51 29.44
N MET A 150 10.13 -6.75 28.95
CA MET A 150 9.84 -5.66 28.02
C MET A 150 9.47 -6.13 26.62
N GLN A 151 9.96 -7.30 26.18
CA GLN A 151 9.53 -7.90 24.90
C GLN A 151 8.02 -8.12 24.86
N ASP A 152 7.47 -8.70 25.92
CA ASP A 152 6.05 -9.03 26.00
C ASP A 152 5.21 -7.75 26.04
N VAL A 153 5.67 -6.71 26.77
CA VAL A 153 5.01 -5.39 26.74
C VAL A 153 4.97 -4.81 25.33
N VAL A 154 6.11 -4.75 24.65
CA VAL A 154 6.21 -4.22 23.28
C VAL A 154 5.34 -5.03 22.32
N SER A 155 5.35 -6.36 22.43
CA SER A 155 4.55 -7.26 21.59
C SER A 155 3.05 -7.03 21.80
N GLU A 156 2.62 -6.83 23.05
CA GLU A 156 1.24 -6.56 23.40
C GLU A 156 0.79 -5.17 22.94
N ILE A 157 1.61 -4.13 23.10
CA ILE A 157 1.34 -2.79 22.55
C ILE A 157 1.17 -2.85 21.03
N LEU A 158 2.06 -3.54 20.31
CA LEU A 158 1.97 -3.75 18.86
C LEU A 158 0.76 -4.58 18.44
N TYR A 159 0.16 -5.32 19.37
CA TYR A 159 -1.09 -6.04 19.16
C TYR A 159 -2.32 -5.14 19.42
N GLY A 160 -2.16 -3.87 19.81
CA GLY A 160 -3.25 -2.97 20.20
C GLY A 160 -3.64 -3.13 21.68
N GLY A 161 -2.72 -3.61 22.51
CA GLY A 161 -2.85 -3.55 23.97
C GLY A 161 -2.43 -2.18 24.50
N THR A 162 -2.94 -1.84 25.68
CA THR A 162 -2.50 -0.69 26.47
C THR A 162 -1.72 -1.22 27.67
N ALA A 163 -0.48 -0.75 27.83
CA ALA A 163 0.39 -1.13 28.94
C ALA A 163 0.31 -0.09 30.05
N LEU A 164 -0.02 -0.52 31.27
CA LEU A 164 0.00 0.30 32.47
C LEU A 164 1.24 -0.03 33.30
N PHE A 165 2.07 0.98 33.52
CA PHE A 165 3.19 0.95 34.44
C PHE A 165 2.87 1.75 35.70
N ILE A 166 3.28 1.24 36.85
CA ILE A 166 3.13 1.91 38.15
C ILE A 166 4.52 2.00 38.78
N ASP A 167 4.88 3.17 39.30
CA ASP A 167 6.17 3.38 39.95
C ASP A 167 6.32 2.47 41.18
N GLY A 168 7.50 1.89 41.35
CA GLY A 168 7.79 0.90 42.39
C GLY A 168 7.48 -0.56 42.04
N CYS A 169 6.75 -0.83 40.94
CA CYS A 169 6.39 -2.19 40.53
C CYS A 169 7.34 -2.76 39.44
N GLU A 170 7.65 -4.05 39.53
CA GLU A 170 8.45 -4.79 38.52
C GLU A 170 7.58 -5.47 37.45
N GLU A 171 6.30 -5.13 37.40
CA GLU A 171 5.35 -5.70 36.43
C GLU A 171 4.50 -4.61 35.78
N ALA A 172 4.14 -4.83 34.53
CA ALA A 172 3.18 -4.03 33.78
C ALA A 172 1.86 -4.78 33.66
N VAL A 173 0.75 -4.05 33.79
CA VAL A 173 -0.59 -4.60 33.57
C VAL A 173 -0.99 -4.32 32.12
N ILE A 174 -1.31 -5.37 31.37
CA ILE A 174 -1.79 -5.24 29.98
C ILE A 174 -3.31 -5.36 29.95
N THR A 175 -3.94 -4.37 29.35
CA THR A 175 -5.37 -4.36 29.05
C THR A 175 -5.59 -4.23 27.55
N ILE A 176 -6.60 -4.91 27.03
CA ILE A 176 -6.94 -4.87 25.61
C ILE A 176 -8.19 -4.01 25.44
N LEU A 177 -8.01 -2.85 24.81
CA LEU A 177 -9.09 -2.00 24.30
C LEU A 177 -8.87 -1.76 22.82
N LYS A 178 -8.84 -2.85 22.06
CA LYS A 178 -8.75 -2.79 20.60
C LYS A 178 -10.00 -2.14 20.05
N GLU A 179 -9.80 -1.13 19.23
CA GLU A 179 -10.80 -0.65 18.31
C GLU A 179 -10.22 -0.66 16.91
N TRP A 180 -11.06 -1.07 15.98
CA TRP A 180 -10.72 -1.10 14.57
C TRP A 180 -11.40 0.11 13.92
N PRO A 181 -10.79 0.68 12.87
CA PRO A 181 -11.31 1.86 12.21
C PRO A 181 -12.82 1.77 11.96
N GLN A 182 -13.57 2.73 12.50
CA GLN A 182 -15.04 2.77 12.42
C GLN A 182 -15.54 3.08 11.00
N ARG A 183 -14.70 3.68 10.14
CA ARG A 183 -15.01 3.86 8.71
C ARG A 183 -14.71 2.55 7.96
N PRO A 184 -15.67 2.00 7.19
CA PRO A 184 -15.44 0.78 6.44
C PRO A 184 -14.25 0.96 5.50
N VAL A 185 -13.34 -0.01 5.53
CA VAL A 185 -12.23 -0.10 4.59
C VAL A 185 -12.82 -0.55 3.26
N ASP A 186 -12.84 0.36 2.30
CA ASP A 186 -13.42 0.11 0.98
C ASP A 186 -12.52 -0.78 0.12
N LYS A 187 -13.10 -1.25 -0.99
CA LYS A 187 -12.36 -2.04 -1.98
C LYS A 187 -11.46 -1.13 -2.80
N ALA A 188 -10.26 -1.61 -3.12
CA ALA A 188 -9.38 -1.00 -4.11
C ALA A 188 -10.10 -0.83 -5.46
N ASP A 189 -10.37 0.42 -5.86
CA ASP A 189 -11.10 0.76 -7.08
C ASP A 189 -10.17 0.92 -8.30
N VAL A 190 -8.93 1.34 -8.07
CA VAL A 190 -7.88 1.54 -9.10
C VAL A 190 -7.07 0.25 -9.29
N GLU A 191 -6.72 -0.43 -8.21
CA GLU A 191 -5.90 -1.64 -8.19
C GLU A 191 -6.71 -2.90 -7.81
N GLY A 192 -7.84 -3.10 -8.48
CA GLY A 192 -8.70 -4.27 -8.30
C GLY A 192 -7.94 -5.60 -8.49
N THR A 193 -8.20 -6.57 -7.63
CA THR A 193 -7.53 -7.89 -7.64
C THR A 193 -8.57 -9.01 -7.64
N VAL A 194 -8.29 -10.10 -8.36
CA VAL A 194 -9.15 -11.31 -8.32
C VAL A 194 -8.82 -12.11 -7.07
N ARG A 195 -7.53 -12.29 -6.79
CA ARG A 195 -7.00 -12.99 -5.62
C ARG A 195 -6.08 -12.10 -4.80
N GLY A 196 -6.35 -12.03 -3.49
CA GLY A 196 -5.54 -11.27 -2.52
C GLY A 196 -6.39 -10.34 -1.66
N PRO A 197 -5.74 -9.51 -0.83
CA PRO A 197 -6.42 -8.48 -0.06
C PRO A 197 -7.14 -7.50 -0.99
N LYS A 198 -8.38 -7.15 -0.64
CA LYS A 198 -9.19 -6.16 -1.38
C LYS A 198 -9.25 -4.80 -0.70
N GLU A 199 -8.73 -4.70 0.51
CA GLU A 199 -8.71 -3.48 1.30
C GLU A 199 -7.90 -2.38 0.61
N SER A 200 -8.43 -1.15 0.63
CA SER A 200 -7.77 0.07 0.19
C SER A 200 -7.48 1.00 1.36
N PHE A 201 -6.50 1.88 1.22
CA PHE A 201 -6.38 3.06 2.06
C PHE A 201 -7.57 4.00 1.85
N ASN A 202 -7.77 4.90 2.81
CA ASN A 202 -8.76 5.97 2.76
C ASN A 202 -8.07 7.33 3.01
N GLU A 203 -8.86 8.40 3.03
CA GLU A 203 -8.34 9.77 3.15
C GLU A 203 -7.82 10.12 4.55
N ILE A 204 -8.02 9.25 5.55
CA ILE A 204 -7.63 9.51 6.94
C ILE A 204 -6.28 8.84 7.21
N ILE A 205 -5.24 9.65 7.47
CA ILE A 205 -3.88 9.14 7.64
C ILE A 205 -3.74 8.13 8.79
N SER A 206 -4.41 8.35 9.93
CA SER A 206 -4.35 7.45 11.09
C SER A 206 -4.91 6.06 10.75
N VAL A 207 -6.03 5.99 10.02
CA VAL A 207 -6.61 4.73 9.54
C VAL A 207 -5.63 4.04 8.59
N SER A 208 -5.05 4.78 7.65
CA SER A 208 -4.06 4.22 6.71
C SER A 208 -2.81 3.66 7.41
N THR A 209 -2.28 4.36 8.41
CA THR A 209 -1.15 3.85 9.21
C THR A 209 -1.51 2.62 10.05
N SER A 210 -2.74 2.55 10.58
CA SER A 210 -3.21 1.38 11.34
C SER A 210 -3.27 0.12 10.47
N LEU A 211 -3.67 0.24 9.19
CA LEU A 211 -3.71 -0.88 8.25
C LEU A 211 -2.34 -1.49 7.98
N VAL A 212 -1.29 -0.65 8.01
CA VAL A 212 0.11 -1.09 7.90
C VAL A 212 0.58 -1.71 9.21
N ARG A 213 0.36 -1.07 10.36
CA ARG A 213 0.70 -1.62 11.69
C ARG A 213 0.08 -2.98 11.94
N ARG A 214 -1.16 -3.19 11.51
CA ARG A 214 -1.87 -4.48 11.65
C ARG A 214 -1.13 -5.63 10.98
N ARG A 215 -0.46 -5.35 9.86
CA ARG A 215 0.32 -6.30 9.06
C ARG A 215 1.78 -6.38 9.52
N LEU A 216 2.37 -5.26 9.93
CA LEU A 216 3.75 -5.15 10.41
C LEU A 216 3.80 -4.87 11.91
N ARG A 217 3.65 -5.94 12.70
CA ARG A 217 3.76 -5.90 14.17
C ARG A 217 5.22 -6.02 14.61
N THR A 218 6.01 -4.99 14.34
CA THR A 218 7.42 -4.95 14.71
C THR A 218 7.78 -3.60 15.32
N PRO A 219 8.60 -3.57 16.39
CA PRO A 219 9.06 -2.31 16.98
C PRO A 219 10.00 -1.53 16.06
N ASN A 220 10.49 -2.17 15.00
CA ASN A 220 11.36 -1.55 14.02
C ASN A 220 10.61 -0.74 12.95
N LEU A 221 9.28 -0.87 12.88
CA LEU A 221 8.45 -0.01 12.02
C LEU A 221 8.37 1.37 12.67
N VAL A 222 8.85 2.38 11.95
CA VAL A 222 8.78 3.77 12.37
C VAL A 222 7.88 4.56 11.44
N ILE A 223 6.97 5.34 12.02
CA ILE A 223 6.07 6.26 11.31
C ILE A 223 6.29 7.66 11.87
N GLU A 224 7.04 8.48 11.15
CA GLU A 224 7.37 9.86 11.56
C GLU A 224 6.33 10.83 10.99
N GLY A 225 5.67 11.58 11.86
CA GLY A 225 4.72 12.62 11.47
C GLY A 225 5.42 13.96 11.22
N LEU A 226 4.95 14.68 10.20
CA LEU A 226 5.40 16.02 9.83
C LEU A 226 4.23 16.82 9.24
N ASN A 227 4.32 18.14 9.27
CA ASN A 227 3.29 19.02 8.71
C ASN A 227 3.90 19.85 7.58
N LEU A 228 3.29 19.80 6.40
CA LEU A 228 3.75 20.52 5.21
C LEU A 228 2.71 21.54 4.74
N GLY A 229 3.16 22.53 3.98
CA GLY A 229 2.31 23.59 3.46
C GLY A 229 2.18 24.78 4.42
N ARG A 230 2.32 26.00 3.88
CA ARG A 230 2.26 27.25 4.66
C ARG A 230 0.87 27.57 5.19
N MET A 231 -0.16 27.24 4.42
CA MET A 231 -1.55 27.57 4.69
C MET A 231 -2.36 26.35 5.10
N THR A 232 -2.19 25.22 4.39
CA THR A 232 -2.98 24.01 4.67
C THR A 232 -2.49 23.25 5.90
N HIS A 233 -1.20 23.36 6.25
CA HIS A 233 -0.57 22.58 7.33
C HIS A 233 -0.95 21.09 7.26
N THR A 234 -0.88 20.53 6.06
CA THR A 234 -1.29 19.15 5.76
C THR A 234 -0.40 18.17 6.52
N SER A 235 -1.03 17.24 7.25
CA SER A 235 -0.34 16.16 7.95
C SER A 235 0.22 15.15 6.94
N VAL A 236 1.49 14.82 7.10
CA VAL A 236 2.22 13.84 6.28
C VAL A 236 2.93 12.88 7.21
N ALA A 237 3.02 11.60 6.83
CA ALA A 237 3.76 10.61 7.61
C ALA A 237 4.75 9.84 6.74
N VAL A 238 6.00 9.74 7.21
CA VAL A 238 7.07 8.96 6.58
C VAL A 238 7.23 7.65 7.32
N ALA A 239 6.92 6.54 6.65
CA ALA A 239 7.06 5.20 7.21
C ALA A 239 8.27 4.47 6.63
N TYR A 240 9.03 3.80 7.50
CA TYR A 240 10.17 2.98 7.11
C TYR A 240 10.46 1.88 8.14
N LEU A 241 11.24 0.87 7.74
CA LEU A 241 11.62 -0.25 8.60
C LEU A 241 13.10 -0.15 9.00
N LYS A 242 13.36 0.13 10.29
CA LYS A 242 14.71 0.17 10.87
C LYS A 242 15.45 -1.15 10.61
N GLY A 243 16.71 -1.06 10.22
CA GLY A 243 17.55 -2.23 9.92
C GLY A 243 17.37 -2.85 8.53
N VAL A 244 16.32 -2.47 7.80
CA VAL A 244 16.10 -2.89 6.40
C VAL A 244 16.31 -1.73 5.44
N VAL A 245 15.80 -0.53 5.76
CA VAL A 245 16.01 0.67 4.96
C VAL A 245 17.49 1.07 4.94
N SER A 246 17.97 1.56 3.79
CA SER A 246 19.29 2.17 3.69
C SER A 246 19.31 3.53 4.40
N PRO A 247 20.26 3.80 5.31
CA PRO A 247 20.34 5.10 6.00
C PRO A 247 20.50 6.29 5.04
N GLY A 248 21.20 6.09 3.92
CA GLY A 248 21.38 7.12 2.90
C GLY A 248 20.07 7.47 2.19
N LEU A 249 19.25 6.46 1.87
CA LEU A 249 17.93 6.65 1.27
C LEU A 249 17.01 7.45 2.20
N LEU A 250 16.93 7.03 3.47
CA LEU A 250 16.09 7.71 4.46
C LEU A 250 16.49 9.17 4.66
N LYS A 251 17.81 9.45 4.70
CA LYS A 251 18.33 10.81 4.81
C LYS A 251 17.94 11.66 3.61
N GLU A 252 18.09 11.13 2.39
CA GLU A 252 17.73 11.84 1.16
C GLU A 252 16.22 12.16 1.12
N VAL A 253 15.36 11.19 1.46
CA VAL A 253 13.91 11.39 1.50
C VAL A 253 13.53 12.47 2.50
N ARG A 254 14.06 12.42 3.74
CA ARG A 254 13.80 13.47 4.75
C ARG A 254 14.25 14.84 4.26
N GLN A 255 15.47 14.95 3.74
CA GLN A 255 16.01 16.22 3.25
C GLN A 255 15.15 16.83 2.14
N ARG A 256 14.62 16.00 1.22
CA ARG A 256 13.74 16.48 0.15
C ARG A 256 12.36 16.86 0.64
N ILE A 257 11.81 16.14 1.60
CA ILE A 257 10.51 16.48 2.19
C ILE A 257 10.61 17.76 3.02
N ASP A 258 11.66 17.91 3.82
CA ASP A 258 11.88 19.08 4.68
C ASP A 258 12.09 20.38 3.88
N ARG A 259 12.52 20.29 2.61
CA ARG A 259 12.69 21.45 1.72
C ARG A 259 11.39 21.97 1.10
N ILE A 260 10.29 21.22 1.22
CA ILE A 260 9.01 21.58 0.59
C ILE A 260 8.44 22.82 1.27
N ASP A 261 8.46 23.94 0.55
CA ASP A 261 7.82 25.20 0.96
C ASP A 261 6.86 25.68 -0.12
N ILE A 262 5.60 25.26 -0.01
CA ILE A 262 4.49 25.65 -0.89
C ILE A 262 3.26 26.05 -0.05
N ASP A 263 2.28 26.71 -0.67
CA ASP A 263 1.10 27.20 0.07
C ASP A 263 0.27 26.08 0.69
N GLY A 264 0.13 24.96 0.01
CA GLY A 264 -0.59 23.82 0.54
C GLY A 264 -0.42 22.55 -0.27
N ILE A 265 -0.74 21.43 0.37
CA ILE A 265 -0.72 20.09 -0.23
C ILE A 265 -2.13 19.54 -0.20
N LEU A 266 -2.70 19.31 -1.39
CA LEU A 266 -4.05 18.77 -1.56
C LEU A 266 -4.04 17.28 -1.95
N GLU A 267 -2.96 16.82 -2.57
CA GLU A 267 -2.84 15.46 -3.09
C GLU A 267 -1.35 15.03 -3.03
N SER A 268 -1.11 13.72 -2.94
CA SER A 268 0.24 13.14 -2.83
C SER A 268 1.15 13.44 -4.03
N GLY A 269 0.59 13.65 -5.22
CA GLY A 269 1.28 14.03 -6.44
C GLY A 269 2.03 15.36 -6.34
N TYR A 270 1.60 16.27 -5.44
CA TYR A 270 2.34 17.52 -5.19
C TYR A 270 3.69 17.23 -4.53
N ILE A 271 3.70 16.26 -3.61
CA ILE A 271 4.94 15.79 -2.98
C ILE A 271 5.77 15.05 -4.01
N GLU A 272 5.16 14.15 -4.80
CA GLU A 272 5.83 13.39 -5.87
C GLU A 272 6.65 14.29 -6.79
N GLU A 273 6.03 15.34 -7.34
CA GLU A 273 6.67 16.29 -8.27
C GLU A 273 7.87 17.02 -7.62
N LEU A 274 7.76 17.38 -6.34
CA LEU A 274 8.77 18.17 -5.62
C LEU A 274 9.98 17.35 -5.13
N ILE A 275 9.85 16.02 -5.01
CA ILE A 275 10.91 15.16 -4.48
C ILE A 275 11.53 14.22 -5.52
N GLN A 276 11.05 14.23 -6.76
CA GLN A 276 11.56 13.39 -7.86
C GLN A 276 13.02 13.74 -8.28
N ASP A 277 13.79 12.77 -8.80
CA ASP A 277 15.18 12.97 -9.24
C ASP A 277 15.25 13.73 -10.58
N ASP A 278 14.50 13.25 -11.59
CA ASP A 278 14.45 13.83 -12.94
C ASP A 278 13.02 14.29 -13.28
N PRO A 279 12.63 15.55 -12.98
CA PRO A 279 11.26 16.05 -13.18
C PRO A 279 10.82 16.12 -14.65
N TYR A 280 11.76 16.24 -15.59
CA TYR A 280 11.46 16.31 -17.03
C TYR A 280 11.27 14.93 -17.68
N SER A 281 11.56 13.85 -16.96
CA SER A 281 11.38 12.51 -17.49
C SER A 281 9.90 12.15 -17.51
N PRO A 282 9.36 11.64 -18.63
CA PRO A 282 7.99 11.14 -18.65
C PRO A 282 7.82 9.84 -17.85
N PHE A 283 8.93 9.19 -17.47
CA PHE A 283 8.89 7.94 -16.71
C PHE A 283 8.79 8.22 -15.21
N PRO A 284 7.81 7.61 -14.52
CA PRO A 284 7.63 7.81 -13.09
C PRO A 284 8.78 7.18 -12.31
N GLN A 285 9.39 7.93 -11.41
CA GLN A 285 10.48 7.46 -10.54
C GLN A 285 10.02 7.19 -9.12
N ILE A 286 8.79 7.57 -8.80
CA ILE A 286 8.09 7.26 -7.57
C ILE A 286 6.84 6.49 -7.98
N ALA A 287 6.42 5.55 -7.17
CA ALA A 287 5.19 4.80 -7.41
C ALA A 287 4.23 5.08 -6.28
N TYR A 288 2.94 5.19 -6.62
CA TYR A 288 1.87 5.33 -5.66
C TYR A 288 1.00 4.07 -5.66
N THR A 289 0.30 3.85 -4.56
CA THR A 289 -0.64 2.74 -4.44
C THR A 289 -1.72 3.04 -3.41
N GLU A 290 -2.93 2.55 -3.69
CA GLU A 290 -4.03 2.54 -2.72
C GLU A 290 -4.02 1.30 -1.82
N ARG A 291 -3.11 0.35 -2.07
CA ARG A 291 -3.12 -0.99 -1.47
C ARG A 291 -2.19 -1.13 -0.25
N PRO A 292 -2.72 -1.46 0.94
CA PRO A 292 -1.90 -1.64 2.13
C PRO A 292 -0.90 -2.80 2.05
N ASP A 293 -1.24 -3.87 1.36
CA ASP A 293 -0.34 -5.02 1.17
C ASP A 293 0.86 -4.66 0.29
N ARG A 294 0.69 -3.81 -0.72
CA ARG A 294 1.78 -3.33 -1.56
C ARG A 294 2.75 -2.42 -0.80
N VAL A 295 2.23 -1.54 0.06
CA VAL A 295 3.05 -0.71 0.97
C VAL A 295 3.85 -1.57 1.95
N VAL A 296 3.21 -2.57 2.57
CA VAL A 296 3.90 -3.48 3.48
C VAL A 296 5.01 -4.26 2.76
N ALA A 297 4.76 -4.73 1.54
CA ALA A 297 5.79 -5.37 0.72
C ALA A 297 6.96 -4.42 0.41
N ALA A 298 6.68 -3.16 0.08
CA ALA A 298 7.69 -2.13 -0.15
C ALA A 298 8.56 -1.87 1.10
N LEU A 299 7.94 -1.73 2.28
CA LEU A 299 8.65 -1.57 3.55
C LEU A 299 9.55 -2.78 3.88
N LEU A 300 9.06 -4.00 3.64
CA LEU A 300 9.84 -5.24 3.81
C LEU A 300 11.01 -5.38 2.82
N GLN A 301 10.94 -4.66 1.70
CA GLN A 301 12.01 -4.51 0.71
C GLN A 301 12.92 -3.32 1.00
N GLY A 302 12.77 -2.63 2.14
CA GLY A 302 13.65 -1.55 2.56
C GLY A 302 13.38 -0.21 1.87
N ARG A 303 12.18 -0.02 1.33
CA ARG A 303 11.72 1.26 0.78
C ARG A 303 11.16 2.17 1.87
N VAL A 304 11.05 3.45 1.54
CA VAL A 304 10.38 4.47 2.35
C VAL A 304 9.01 4.74 1.74
N CYS A 305 8.00 4.87 2.59
CA CYS A 305 6.63 5.17 2.17
C CYS A 305 6.20 6.52 2.77
N VAL A 306 5.44 7.31 2.01
CA VAL A 306 4.95 8.62 2.41
C VAL A 306 3.43 8.63 2.30
N PHE A 307 2.78 8.87 3.43
CA PHE A 307 1.33 9.02 3.57
C PHE A 307 1.00 10.50 3.62
N THR A 308 -0.05 10.91 2.90
CA THR A 308 -0.53 12.29 2.89
C THR A 308 -1.99 12.28 3.35
N ASP A 309 -2.32 13.09 4.34
CA ASP A 309 -3.70 13.21 4.80
C ASP A 309 -4.59 13.83 3.71
N GLY A 310 -5.80 13.31 3.54
CA GLY A 310 -6.74 13.73 2.51
C GLY A 310 -6.72 12.89 1.22
N THR A 311 -5.82 11.91 1.07
CA THR A 311 -5.76 11.02 -0.12
C THR A 311 -5.57 9.54 0.26
N PRO A 312 -6.23 8.60 -0.46
CA PRO A 312 -5.99 7.17 -0.30
C PRO A 312 -4.71 6.69 -0.99
N MET A 313 -3.95 7.56 -1.65
CA MET A 313 -2.75 7.18 -2.39
C MET A 313 -1.50 7.34 -1.52
N VAL A 314 -0.74 6.25 -1.36
CA VAL A 314 0.52 6.24 -0.60
C VAL A 314 1.68 6.13 -1.58
N LEU A 315 2.62 7.06 -1.47
CA LEU A 315 3.85 7.03 -2.27
C LEU A 315 4.84 6.04 -1.66
N PHE A 316 5.55 5.29 -2.49
CA PHE A 316 6.70 4.51 -2.06
C PHE A 316 7.90 4.74 -2.99
N MET A 317 9.08 4.84 -2.38
CA MET A 317 10.31 5.19 -3.07
C MET A 317 11.51 4.44 -2.47
N PRO A 318 12.53 4.13 -3.28
CA PRO A 318 12.59 4.37 -4.73
C PRO A 318 11.72 3.39 -5.52
N ALA A 319 11.25 3.81 -6.69
CA ALA A 319 10.56 2.96 -7.65
C ALA A 319 11.48 2.63 -8.83
N THR A 320 11.48 1.36 -9.21
CA THR A 320 12.19 0.86 -10.39
C THR A 320 11.18 0.49 -11.48
N PHE A 321 11.66 0.33 -12.71
CA PHE A 321 10.83 -0.16 -13.81
C PHE A 321 10.16 -1.51 -13.49
N SER A 322 10.84 -2.38 -12.73
CA SER A 322 10.27 -3.65 -12.29
C SER A 322 9.02 -3.49 -11.42
N ASP A 323 8.95 -2.44 -10.61
CA ASP A 323 7.81 -2.17 -9.72
C ASP A 323 6.57 -1.71 -10.48
N LEU A 324 6.78 -1.11 -11.64
CA LEU A 324 5.72 -0.54 -12.47
C LEU A 324 5.13 -1.58 -13.44
N VAL A 325 5.90 -2.62 -13.78
CA VAL A 325 5.49 -3.73 -14.67
C VAL A 325 4.92 -4.92 -13.89
N GLN A 326 5.26 -5.04 -12.60
CA GLN A 326 4.75 -6.12 -11.75
C GLN A 326 3.45 -5.73 -11.06
N ASN A 327 2.58 -6.73 -10.85
CA ASN A 327 1.38 -6.59 -10.04
C ASN A 327 1.55 -7.40 -8.74
N PRO A 328 1.16 -6.89 -7.55
CA PRO A 328 1.14 -7.67 -6.30
C PRO A 328 0.45 -9.04 -6.43
N GLU A 329 -0.58 -9.15 -7.27
CA GLU A 329 -1.32 -10.39 -7.52
C GLU A 329 -0.45 -11.51 -8.10
N ASP A 330 0.62 -11.18 -8.82
CA ASP A 330 1.56 -12.16 -9.39
C ASP A 330 2.21 -13.04 -8.29
N TYR A 331 2.25 -12.55 -7.04
CA TYR A 331 2.81 -13.28 -5.89
C TYR A 331 1.79 -14.14 -5.15
N TYR A 332 0.50 -13.89 -5.34
CA TYR A 332 -0.61 -14.62 -4.71
C TYR A 332 -1.04 -15.84 -5.53
N GLU A 333 -0.76 -15.80 -6.83
CA GLU A 333 -1.02 -16.92 -7.73
C GLU A 333 0.12 -17.94 -7.78
N ARG A 334 -0.18 -19.11 -8.36
CA ARG A 334 0.85 -20.14 -8.59
C ARG A 334 1.90 -19.60 -9.56
N TYR A 335 3.17 -19.89 -9.29
CA TYR A 335 4.29 -19.26 -9.98
C TYR A 335 4.33 -19.49 -11.51
N HIS A 336 3.85 -20.65 -11.98
CA HIS A 336 3.74 -20.93 -13.42
C HIS A 336 2.75 -19.99 -14.13
N PHE A 337 1.54 -19.84 -13.58
CA PHE A 337 0.51 -18.96 -14.15
C PHE A 337 0.93 -17.50 -14.06
N ALA A 338 1.47 -17.07 -12.91
CA ALA A 338 1.98 -15.72 -12.73
C ALA A 338 3.08 -15.39 -13.76
N THR A 339 3.99 -16.32 -14.03
CA THR A 339 5.03 -16.14 -15.06
C THR A 339 4.44 -15.97 -16.46
N MET A 340 3.47 -16.81 -16.84
CA MET A 340 2.81 -16.70 -18.14
C MET A 340 2.09 -15.36 -18.30
N ILE A 341 1.40 -14.89 -17.26
CA ILE A 341 0.72 -13.60 -17.25
C ILE A 341 1.73 -12.45 -17.35
N ARG A 342 2.85 -12.50 -16.62
CA ARG A 342 3.94 -11.50 -16.73
C ARG A 342 4.51 -11.41 -18.14
N LEU A 343 4.68 -12.54 -18.84
CA LEU A 343 5.14 -12.57 -20.23
C LEU A 343 4.14 -11.90 -21.18
N ILE A 344 2.85 -12.24 -21.06
CA ILE A 344 1.78 -11.61 -21.85
C ILE A 344 1.75 -10.10 -21.59
N ARG A 345 1.89 -9.67 -20.33
CA ARG A 345 1.92 -8.26 -19.95
C ARG A 345 3.12 -7.53 -20.53
N SER A 346 4.30 -8.14 -20.50
CA SER A 346 5.53 -7.58 -21.06
C SER A 346 5.44 -7.44 -22.58
N LEU A 347 4.91 -8.47 -23.27
CA LEU A 347 4.62 -8.40 -24.70
C LEU A 347 3.59 -7.31 -25.00
N GLY A 348 2.54 -7.21 -24.18
CA GLY A 348 1.53 -6.17 -24.24
C GLY A 348 2.12 -4.76 -24.20
N LEU A 349 3.00 -4.49 -23.23
CA LEU A 349 3.67 -3.19 -23.12
C LEU A 349 4.52 -2.88 -24.37
N ALA A 350 5.22 -3.88 -24.92
CA ALA A 350 5.99 -3.71 -26.16
C ALA A 350 5.08 -3.43 -27.37
N VAL A 351 3.97 -4.16 -27.51
CA VAL A 351 2.96 -3.95 -28.57
C VAL A 351 2.32 -2.56 -28.43
N ALA A 352 1.93 -2.17 -27.21
CA ALA A 352 1.30 -0.88 -26.93
C ALA A 352 2.20 0.31 -27.27
N LEU A 353 3.53 0.13 -27.22
CA LEU A 353 4.50 1.18 -27.55
C LEU A 353 4.88 1.17 -29.03
N LEU A 354 5.14 -0.01 -29.61
CA LEU A 354 5.83 -0.14 -30.89
C LEU A 354 4.89 -0.41 -32.07
N LEU A 355 3.72 -1.01 -31.86
CA LEU A 355 2.88 -1.51 -32.96
C LEU A 355 2.47 -0.41 -33.97
N PRO A 356 2.00 0.79 -33.56
CA PRO A 356 1.64 1.84 -34.50
C PRO A 356 2.83 2.33 -35.33
N SER A 357 3.96 2.58 -34.67
CA SER A 357 5.20 3.02 -35.31
C SER A 357 5.75 1.97 -36.26
N PHE A 358 5.70 0.69 -35.88
CA PHE A 358 6.14 -0.42 -36.71
C PHE A 358 5.24 -0.57 -37.95
N TYR A 359 3.92 -0.44 -37.80
CA TYR A 359 2.98 -0.47 -38.92
C TYR A 359 3.27 0.66 -39.93
N ILE A 360 3.46 1.90 -39.46
CA ILE A 360 3.79 3.05 -40.32
C ILE A 360 5.11 2.80 -41.06
N ALA A 361 6.15 2.34 -40.36
CA ALA A 361 7.48 2.13 -40.93
C ALA A 361 7.49 1.06 -42.03
N ILE A 362 6.78 -0.05 -41.84
CA ILE A 362 6.72 -1.14 -42.83
C ILE A 362 5.90 -0.72 -44.03
N THR A 363 4.70 -0.18 -43.81
CA THR A 363 3.79 0.16 -44.92
C THR A 363 4.29 1.33 -45.76
N THR A 364 5.14 2.20 -45.21
CA THR A 364 5.65 3.38 -45.91
C THR A 364 7.03 3.15 -46.54
N PHE A 365 7.96 2.49 -45.83
CA PHE A 365 9.37 2.37 -46.26
C PHE A 365 9.83 0.94 -46.56
N HIS A 366 9.22 -0.09 -45.97
CA HIS A 366 9.72 -1.47 -46.04
C HIS A 366 8.63 -2.45 -46.51
N GLN A 367 7.95 -2.11 -47.60
CA GLN A 367 6.85 -2.90 -48.16
C GLN A 367 7.29 -4.30 -48.60
N GLU A 368 8.57 -4.46 -48.97
CA GLU A 368 9.19 -5.74 -49.37
C GLU A 368 9.18 -6.79 -48.26
N MET A 369 9.05 -6.38 -46.98
CA MET A 369 8.95 -7.31 -45.85
C MET A 369 7.57 -7.97 -45.75
N ILE A 370 6.57 -7.45 -46.47
CA ILE A 370 5.20 -7.97 -46.43
C ILE A 370 5.05 -9.03 -47.55
N PRO A 371 4.55 -10.23 -47.24
CA PRO A 371 4.21 -11.21 -48.27
C PRO A 371 3.31 -10.60 -49.34
N THR A 372 3.62 -10.83 -50.62
CA THR A 372 2.96 -10.12 -51.74
C THR A 372 1.43 -10.23 -51.71
N GLN A 373 0.89 -11.39 -51.33
CA GLN A 373 -0.56 -11.57 -51.18
C GLN A 373 -1.16 -10.62 -50.13
N LEU A 374 -0.49 -10.47 -48.99
CA LEU A 374 -0.92 -9.58 -47.92
C LEU A 374 -0.75 -8.11 -48.34
N LEU A 375 0.33 -7.77 -49.05
CA LEU A 375 0.54 -6.43 -49.59
C LEU A 375 -0.59 -6.02 -50.54
N ILE A 376 -1.02 -6.91 -51.45
CA ILE A 376 -2.14 -6.66 -52.36
C ILE A 376 -3.43 -6.40 -51.57
N SER A 377 -3.70 -7.20 -50.53
CA SER A 377 -4.86 -6.97 -49.66
C SER A 377 -4.78 -5.63 -48.90
N ILE A 378 -3.58 -5.25 -48.43
CA ILE A 378 -3.35 -3.95 -47.78
C ILE A 378 -3.62 -2.81 -48.76
N ALA A 379 -3.07 -2.90 -49.98
CA ALA A 379 -3.23 -1.89 -51.01
C ALA A 379 -4.71 -1.73 -51.39
N ALA A 380 -5.44 -2.83 -51.59
CA ALA A 380 -6.88 -2.81 -51.84
C ALA A 380 -7.67 -2.22 -50.65
N SER A 381 -7.29 -2.54 -49.40
CA SER A 381 -7.95 -1.98 -48.21
C SER A 381 -7.70 -0.49 -47.99
N ARG A 382 -6.72 0.08 -48.69
CA ARG A 382 -6.38 1.50 -48.71
C ARG A 382 -6.94 2.21 -49.94
N GLU A 383 -7.60 1.49 -50.84
CA GLU A 383 -8.22 2.06 -52.03
C GLU A 383 -9.34 3.02 -51.61
N GLY A 384 -9.17 4.31 -51.89
CA GLY A 384 -10.09 5.38 -51.47
C GLY A 384 -9.74 6.09 -50.16
N VAL A 385 -8.67 5.69 -49.45
CA VAL A 385 -8.19 6.41 -48.26
C VAL A 385 -7.23 7.53 -48.68
N PRO A 386 -7.55 8.82 -48.47
CA PRO A 386 -6.77 9.93 -49.01
C PRO A 386 -5.54 10.27 -48.15
N PHE A 387 -5.41 9.68 -46.96
CA PHE A 387 -4.41 10.05 -45.97
C PHE A 387 -3.23 9.07 -45.92
N PRO A 388 -1.99 9.58 -45.65
CA PRO A 388 -0.86 8.72 -45.33
C PRO A 388 -1.07 7.93 -44.03
N ALA A 389 -0.36 6.80 -43.91
CA ALA A 389 -0.42 5.94 -42.72
C ALA A 389 -0.18 6.68 -41.39
N LEU A 390 0.73 7.67 -41.36
CA LEU A 390 0.94 8.50 -40.16
C LEU A 390 -0.33 9.28 -39.77
N VAL A 391 -0.98 9.92 -40.73
CA VAL A 391 -2.15 10.77 -40.47
C VAL A 391 -3.34 9.93 -40.03
N GLU A 392 -3.55 8.79 -40.69
CA GLU A 392 -4.54 7.79 -40.28
C GLU A 392 -4.33 7.35 -38.82
N ALA A 393 -3.09 7.00 -38.46
CA ALA A 393 -2.75 6.56 -37.12
C ALA A 393 -2.93 7.68 -36.09
N LEU A 394 -2.52 8.91 -36.39
CA LEU A 394 -2.69 10.06 -35.49
C LEU A 394 -4.18 10.34 -35.21
N ILE A 395 -5.03 10.36 -36.25
CA ILE A 395 -6.46 10.58 -36.09
C ILE A 395 -7.05 9.50 -35.17
N MET A 396 -6.74 8.22 -35.43
CA MET A 396 -7.29 7.12 -34.64
C MET A 396 -6.74 7.06 -33.22
N GLU A 397 -5.43 7.25 -33.01
CA GLU A 397 -4.80 7.24 -31.69
C GLU A 397 -5.29 8.41 -30.83
N ILE A 398 -5.36 9.63 -31.37
CA ILE A 398 -5.89 10.80 -30.65
C ILE A 398 -7.36 10.57 -30.29
N THR A 399 -8.16 10.04 -31.22
CA THR A 399 -9.57 9.78 -30.96
C THR A 399 -9.75 8.69 -29.91
N PHE A 400 -8.94 7.63 -29.95
CA PHE A 400 -8.97 6.56 -28.96
C PHE A 400 -8.58 7.06 -27.57
N GLU A 401 -7.55 7.90 -27.46
CA GLU A 401 -7.16 8.52 -26.18
C GLU A 401 -8.24 9.49 -25.67
N ALA A 402 -8.87 10.29 -26.55
CA ALA A 402 -9.99 11.15 -26.17
C ALA A 402 -11.18 10.36 -25.63
N LEU A 403 -11.53 9.24 -26.29
CA LEU A 403 -12.56 8.31 -25.81
C LEU A 403 -12.20 7.70 -24.45
N ARG A 404 -10.94 7.30 -24.27
CA ARG A 404 -10.45 6.73 -23.00
C ARG A 404 -10.55 7.74 -21.87
N GLU A 405 -10.09 8.97 -22.09
CA GLU A 405 -10.12 10.04 -21.09
C GLU A 405 -11.55 10.44 -20.72
N ALA A 406 -12.44 10.54 -21.71
CA ALA A 406 -13.86 10.76 -21.47
C ALA A 406 -14.48 9.58 -20.69
N GLY A 407 -14.16 8.35 -21.06
CA GLY A 407 -14.67 7.13 -20.43
C GLY A 407 -14.28 6.97 -18.96
N LEU A 408 -13.07 7.43 -18.59
CA LEU A 408 -12.59 7.39 -17.19
C LEU A 408 -13.31 8.39 -16.28
N ARG A 409 -13.85 9.49 -16.83
CA ARG A 409 -14.55 10.53 -16.07
C ARG A 409 -16.05 10.27 -15.92
N LEU A 410 -16.59 9.33 -16.69
CA LEU A 410 -17.99 8.96 -16.66
C LEU A 410 -18.25 7.86 -15.60
N PRO A 411 -19.45 7.82 -14.99
CA PRO A 411 -19.84 6.72 -14.11
C PRO A 411 -19.66 5.36 -14.81
N ARG A 412 -19.17 4.33 -14.11
CA ARG A 412 -18.74 3.04 -14.71
C ARG A 412 -19.71 2.49 -15.77
N ALA A 413 -21.03 2.50 -15.51
CA ALA A 413 -22.03 2.01 -16.47
C ALA A 413 -22.09 2.83 -17.77
N VAL A 414 -22.00 4.17 -17.66
CA VAL A 414 -22.02 5.09 -18.80
C VAL A 414 -20.67 5.07 -19.52
N GLY A 415 -19.56 5.05 -18.77
CA GLY A 415 -18.21 4.99 -19.32
C GLY A 415 -17.97 3.73 -20.16
N GLN A 416 -18.47 2.57 -19.73
CA GLN A 416 -18.44 1.34 -20.52
C GLN A 416 -19.26 1.46 -21.81
N ALA A 417 -20.49 1.97 -21.71
CA ALA A 417 -21.35 2.17 -22.89
C ALA A 417 -20.72 3.14 -23.91
N VAL A 418 -20.22 4.29 -23.44
CA VAL A 418 -19.54 5.29 -24.29
C VAL A 418 -18.25 4.74 -24.88
N SER A 419 -17.49 3.92 -24.14
CA SER A 419 -16.28 3.28 -24.69
C SER A 419 -16.62 2.27 -25.79
N ILE A 420 -17.68 1.46 -25.61
CA ILE A 420 -18.12 0.47 -26.60
C ILE A 420 -18.67 1.17 -27.85
N VAL A 421 -19.61 2.11 -27.66
CA VAL A 421 -20.22 2.88 -28.75
C VAL A 421 -19.16 3.73 -29.45
N GLY A 422 -18.29 4.41 -28.69
CA GLY A 422 -17.21 5.22 -29.23
C GLY A 422 -16.25 4.40 -30.07
N ALA A 423 -15.70 3.29 -29.55
CA ALA A 423 -14.75 2.48 -30.29
C ALA A 423 -15.36 1.84 -31.55
N LEU A 424 -16.59 1.31 -31.44
CA LEU A 424 -17.27 0.66 -32.56
C LEU A 424 -17.74 1.68 -33.61
N VAL A 425 -18.49 2.70 -33.20
CA VAL A 425 -19.10 3.66 -34.13
C VAL A 425 -18.05 4.53 -34.78
N ILE A 426 -17.06 5.03 -34.03
CA ILE A 426 -16.01 5.86 -34.63
C ILE A 426 -15.13 5.00 -35.54
N GLY A 427 -14.73 3.80 -35.12
CA GLY A 427 -13.95 2.90 -35.97
C GLY A 427 -14.68 2.55 -37.27
N GLN A 428 -15.95 2.15 -37.19
CA GLN A 428 -16.75 1.79 -38.36
C GLN A 428 -17.04 3.00 -39.24
N ALA A 429 -17.44 4.14 -38.67
CA ALA A 429 -17.71 5.35 -39.43
C ALA A 429 -16.45 5.88 -40.11
N ALA A 430 -15.29 5.83 -39.45
CA ALA A 430 -14.01 6.24 -40.02
C ALA A 430 -13.60 5.38 -41.23
N VAL A 431 -13.86 4.07 -41.16
CA VAL A 431 -13.64 3.14 -42.27
C VAL A 431 -14.64 3.37 -43.41
N GLN A 432 -15.93 3.51 -43.10
CA GLN A 432 -16.98 3.73 -44.10
C GLN A 432 -16.85 5.09 -44.81
N ALA A 433 -16.39 6.11 -44.09
CA ALA A 433 -16.10 7.43 -44.66
C ALA A 433 -14.81 7.44 -45.50
N GLY A 434 -14.06 6.34 -45.56
CA GLY A 434 -12.77 6.26 -46.25
C GLY A 434 -11.68 7.13 -45.61
N ILE A 435 -11.86 7.59 -44.37
CA ILE A 435 -10.87 8.43 -43.69
C ILE A 435 -9.69 7.58 -43.22
N VAL A 436 -9.94 6.32 -42.86
CA VAL A 436 -8.94 5.43 -42.27
C VAL A 436 -9.13 4.01 -42.80
N SER A 437 -8.03 3.30 -43.06
CA SER A 437 -8.07 1.90 -43.52
C SER A 437 -8.54 0.94 -42.41
N PRO A 438 -9.25 -0.16 -42.74
CA PRO A 438 -9.67 -1.17 -41.77
C PRO A 438 -8.51 -1.74 -40.94
N LEU A 439 -7.34 -1.91 -41.56
CA LEU A 439 -6.15 -2.41 -40.89
C LEU A 439 -5.60 -1.45 -39.85
N MET A 440 -5.68 -0.13 -40.09
CA MET A 440 -5.29 0.86 -39.09
C MET A 440 -6.18 0.78 -37.84
N VAL A 441 -7.49 0.59 -38.02
CA VAL A 441 -8.43 0.41 -36.90
C VAL A 441 -8.06 -0.82 -36.08
N ILE A 442 -7.67 -1.93 -36.72
CA ILE A 442 -7.20 -3.14 -36.01
C ILE A 442 -5.91 -2.84 -35.22
N VAL A 443 -4.94 -2.16 -35.83
CA VAL A 443 -3.68 -1.79 -35.18
C VAL A 443 -3.94 -0.96 -33.92
N VAL A 444 -4.78 0.07 -33.99
CA VAL A 444 -5.11 0.92 -32.85
C VAL A 444 -5.91 0.15 -31.80
N ALA A 445 -6.86 -0.71 -32.19
CA ALA A 445 -7.61 -1.54 -31.26
C ALA A 445 -6.70 -2.50 -30.47
N VAL A 446 -5.77 -3.18 -31.14
CA VAL A 446 -4.78 -4.06 -30.50
C VAL A 446 -3.86 -3.26 -29.59
N THR A 447 -3.40 -2.08 -30.03
CA THR A 447 -2.56 -1.18 -29.22
C THR A 447 -3.28 -0.71 -27.95
N GLY A 448 -4.56 -0.36 -28.07
CA GLY A 448 -5.41 0.04 -26.95
C GLY A 448 -5.63 -1.07 -25.93
N ILE A 449 -5.99 -2.27 -26.40
CA ILE A 449 -6.12 -3.47 -25.55
C ILE A 449 -4.79 -3.76 -24.84
N ALA A 450 -3.68 -3.67 -25.58
CA ALA A 450 -2.36 -3.91 -25.04
C ALA A 450 -1.97 -2.89 -23.95
N SER A 451 -2.36 -1.63 -24.10
CA SER A 451 -2.15 -0.60 -23.09
C SER A 451 -2.91 -0.88 -21.78
N PHE A 452 -4.04 -1.58 -21.80
CA PHE A 452 -4.80 -1.91 -20.58
C PHE A 452 -4.19 -3.06 -19.78
N MET A 453 -3.21 -3.76 -20.34
CA MET A 453 -2.44 -4.76 -19.59
C MET A 453 -1.43 -4.12 -18.62
N SER A 454 -1.11 -2.82 -18.77
CA SER A 454 -0.20 -2.13 -17.85
C SER A 454 -0.76 -2.14 -16.43
N PRO A 455 -0.01 -2.62 -15.42
CA PRO A 455 -0.50 -2.67 -14.04
C PRO A 455 -0.36 -1.32 -13.32
N SER A 456 0.53 -0.45 -13.81
CA SER A 456 0.67 0.94 -13.34
C SER A 456 0.03 1.88 -14.36
N TYR A 457 -0.86 2.75 -13.87
CA TYR A 457 -1.46 3.79 -14.68
C TYR A 457 -0.43 4.84 -15.13
N SER A 458 0.47 5.29 -14.24
CA SER A 458 1.54 6.23 -14.56
C SER A 458 2.48 5.71 -15.65
N LEU A 459 2.85 4.43 -15.60
CA LEU A 459 3.67 3.82 -16.66
C LEU A 459 2.91 3.81 -18.00
N ALA A 460 1.61 3.52 -17.98
CA ALA A 460 0.80 3.54 -19.20
C ALA A 460 0.77 4.93 -19.84
N LEU A 461 0.65 6.00 -19.04
CA LEU A 461 0.71 7.38 -19.52
C LEU A 461 2.07 7.70 -20.16
N ALA A 462 3.17 7.31 -19.52
CA ALA A 462 4.52 7.50 -20.06
C ALA A 462 4.67 6.85 -21.45
N LEU A 463 4.21 5.60 -21.59
CA LEU A 463 4.30 4.87 -22.86
C LEU A 463 3.42 5.48 -23.96
N ARG A 464 2.23 5.99 -23.62
CA ARG A 464 1.37 6.71 -24.57
C ARG A 464 2.03 7.98 -25.08
N LEU A 465 2.67 8.75 -24.20
CA LEU A 465 3.36 9.98 -24.60
C LEU A 465 4.53 9.69 -25.55
N ILE A 466 5.30 8.64 -25.29
CA ILE A 466 6.48 8.25 -26.11
C ILE A 466 6.08 7.61 -27.45
N ARG A 467 4.88 7.01 -27.53
CA ARG A 467 4.35 6.43 -28.76
C ARG A 467 4.32 7.44 -29.91
N PHE A 468 3.87 8.68 -29.66
CA PHE A 468 3.75 9.70 -30.71
C PHE A 468 5.11 10.09 -31.34
N PRO A 469 6.16 10.45 -30.56
CA PRO A 469 7.50 10.63 -31.11
C PRO A 469 8.01 9.45 -31.94
N LEU A 470 7.77 8.21 -31.50
CA LEU A 470 8.16 7.02 -32.26
C LEU A 470 7.41 6.91 -33.60
N MET A 471 6.13 7.31 -33.65
CA MET A 471 5.36 7.35 -34.90
C MET A 471 5.91 8.39 -35.88
N PHE A 472 6.32 9.56 -35.38
CA PHE A 472 6.97 10.58 -36.23
C PHE A 472 8.32 10.12 -36.77
N LEU A 473 9.13 9.44 -35.94
CA LEU A 473 10.40 8.85 -36.40
C LEU A 473 10.16 7.73 -37.42
N ALA A 474 9.12 6.91 -37.23
CA ALA A 474 8.73 5.88 -38.20
C ALA A 474 8.32 6.47 -39.55
N ALA A 475 7.58 7.58 -39.54
CA ALA A 475 7.10 8.23 -40.75
C ALA A 475 8.18 8.98 -41.52
N THR A 476 9.29 9.35 -40.87
CA THR A 476 10.39 10.09 -41.49
C THR A 476 11.56 9.20 -41.89
N LEU A 477 11.90 8.20 -41.07
CA LEU A 477 13.09 7.36 -41.22
C LEU A 477 12.77 5.86 -41.28
N GLY A 478 11.50 5.46 -41.34
CA GLY A 478 11.09 4.06 -41.38
C GLY A 478 11.53 3.28 -40.13
N LEU A 479 11.93 2.01 -40.32
CA LEU A 479 12.38 1.14 -39.22
C LEU A 479 13.65 1.67 -38.55
N PHE A 480 14.53 2.34 -39.29
CA PHE A 480 15.71 2.98 -38.70
C PHE A 480 15.33 4.07 -37.69
N GLY A 481 14.31 4.88 -38.00
CA GLY A 481 13.74 5.85 -37.05
C GLY A 481 13.18 5.21 -35.78
N VAL A 482 12.44 4.11 -35.94
CA VAL A 482 11.90 3.37 -34.79
C VAL A 482 13.03 2.81 -33.93
N MET A 483 14.04 2.16 -34.55
CA MET A 483 15.17 1.59 -33.81
C MET A 483 15.99 2.65 -33.08
N THR A 484 16.26 3.78 -33.72
CA THR A 484 16.99 4.91 -33.10
C THR A 484 16.19 5.54 -31.96
N GLY A 485 14.87 5.71 -32.12
CA GLY A 485 13.98 6.19 -31.07
C GLY A 485 13.90 5.25 -29.87
N VAL A 486 13.79 3.94 -30.11
CA VAL A 486 13.83 2.93 -29.04
C VAL A 486 15.19 2.92 -28.35
N LEU A 487 16.29 3.04 -29.09
CA LEU A 487 17.62 3.11 -28.50
C LEU A 487 17.80 4.37 -27.64
N ALA A 488 17.37 5.53 -28.12
CA ALA A 488 17.40 6.79 -27.36
C ALA A 488 16.58 6.68 -26.07
N MET A 489 15.39 6.08 -26.15
CA MET A 489 14.58 5.77 -24.98
C MET A 489 15.35 4.85 -24.01
N LEU A 490 15.92 3.72 -24.46
CA LEU A 490 16.67 2.81 -23.60
C LEU A 490 17.87 3.49 -22.93
N ILE A 491 18.60 4.34 -23.64
CA ILE A 491 19.70 5.14 -23.08
C ILE A 491 19.17 6.06 -21.96
N HIS A 492 18.05 6.73 -22.19
CA HIS A 492 17.40 7.57 -21.17
C HIS A 492 17.03 6.74 -19.93
N LEU A 493 16.31 5.62 -20.09
CA LEU A 493 15.95 4.76 -18.95
C LEU A 493 17.18 4.21 -18.19
N ALA A 494 18.28 3.92 -18.89
CA ALA A 494 19.52 3.45 -18.27
C ALA A 494 20.25 4.56 -17.48
N GLY A 495 20.06 5.83 -17.86
CA GLY A 495 20.57 6.99 -17.14
C GLY A 495 19.74 7.38 -15.91
N LEU A 496 18.43 7.09 -15.94
CA LEU A 496 17.50 7.44 -14.85
C LEU A 496 17.85 6.77 -13.53
N ARG A 497 17.67 7.52 -12.45
CA ARG A 497 17.75 7.04 -11.08
C ARG A 497 16.50 7.41 -10.30
N SER A 498 16.23 6.65 -9.25
CA SER A 498 15.22 6.96 -8.25
C SER A 498 15.89 6.88 -6.88
N PHE A 499 16.08 8.02 -6.24
CA PHE A 499 16.77 8.18 -4.96
C PHE A 499 18.11 7.43 -4.93
N GLY A 500 18.88 7.57 -6.01
CA GLY A 500 20.19 6.95 -6.18
C GLY A 500 20.18 5.47 -6.61
N VAL A 501 19.00 4.84 -6.73
CA VAL A 501 18.86 3.47 -7.25
C VAL A 501 18.63 3.51 -8.77
N PRO A 502 19.36 2.70 -9.57
CA PRO A 502 19.16 2.66 -11.02
C PRO A 502 17.72 2.25 -11.40
N TYR A 503 17.06 3.03 -12.26
CA TYR A 503 15.65 2.81 -12.60
C TYR A 503 15.42 1.47 -13.30
N LEU A 504 16.36 1.03 -14.16
CA LEU A 504 16.31 -0.27 -14.82
C LEU A 504 16.81 -1.44 -13.97
N SER A 505 17.12 -1.26 -12.68
CA SER A 505 17.46 -2.40 -11.83
C SER A 505 16.29 -3.41 -11.78
N PRO A 506 16.53 -4.73 -11.96
CA PRO A 506 17.83 -5.44 -11.99
C PRO A 506 18.41 -5.72 -13.40
N LEU A 507 17.85 -5.15 -14.48
CA LEU A 507 18.42 -5.25 -15.83
C LEU A 507 19.73 -4.47 -15.97
N THR A 508 19.82 -3.31 -15.33
CA THR A 508 21.01 -2.46 -15.37
C THR A 508 21.24 -1.82 -14.00
N PRO A 509 22.31 -2.20 -13.27
CA PRO A 509 23.31 -3.22 -13.60
C PRO A 509 22.71 -4.64 -13.62
N LEU A 510 23.16 -5.48 -14.55
CA LEU A 510 22.61 -6.83 -14.71
C LEU A 510 22.93 -7.69 -13.49
N LYS A 511 21.90 -8.07 -12.72
CA LYS A 511 22.04 -8.96 -11.56
C LYS A 511 21.22 -10.23 -11.73
N ILE A 512 21.91 -11.31 -12.11
CA ILE A 512 21.29 -12.61 -12.42
C ILE A 512 20.48 -13.17 -11.25
N SER A 513 20.89 -12.91 -10.00
CA SER A 513 20.13 -13.33 -8.82
C SER A 513 18.74 -12.69 -8.75
N ASP A 514 18.63 -11.45 -9.21
CA ASP A 514 17.45 -10.59 -9.03
C ASP A 514 16.54 -10.67 -10.28
N LEU A 515 17.06 -11.11 -11.43
CA LEU A 515 16.28 -11.41 -12.64
C LEU A 515 15.23 -12.52 -12.43
N LYS A 516 15.44 -13.39 -11.44
CA LYS A 516 14.50 -14.47 -11.05
C LYS A 516 13.14 -13.96 -10.58
N ASP A 517 13.02 -12.65 -10.34
CA ASP A 517 11.79 -12.00 -9.94
C ASP A 517 11.34 -10.92 -10.93
N PHE A 518 12.07 -10.67 -12.02
CA PHE A 518 11.75 -9.62 -12.99
C PHE A 518 10.76 -10.11 -14.05
N VAL A 519 11.20 -10.92 -15.01
CA VAL A 519 10.34 -11.46 -16.09
C VAL A 519 9.67 -12.75 -15.66
N VAL A 520 10.43 -13.65 -15.04
CA VAL A 520 9.93 -14.92 -14.50
C VAL A 520 9.61 -14.72 -13.03
N ARG A 521 8.50 -15.28 -12.55
CA ARG A 521 8.21 -15.33 -11.12
C ARG A 521 8.74 -16.65 -10.57
N ALA A 522 9.89 -16.62 -9.91
CA ALA A 522 10.41 -17.78 -9.19
C ALA A 522 9.49 -18.16 -8.00
N PRO A 523 9.44 -19.44 -7.61
CA PRO A 523 8.69 -19.85 -6.43
C PRO A 523 9.32 -19.28 -5.16
N TRP A 524 8.51 -19.02 -4.13
CA TRP A 524 8.95 -18.40 -2.87
C TRP A 524 10.15 -19.11 -2.24
N TRP A 525 10.19 -20.45 -2.23
CA TRP A 525 11.31 -21.20 -1.65
C TRP A 525 12.66 -20.97 -2.35
N ALA A 526 12.69 -20.41 -3.56
CA ALA A 526 13.91 -20.05 -4.29
C ALA A 526 14.33 -18.57 -4.10
N MET A 527 13.49 -17.74 -3.46
CA MET A 527 13.69 -16.30 -3.29
C MET A 527 14.41 -15.94 -1.98
N HIS A 528 15.63 -16.46 -1.79
CA HIS A 528 16.34 -16.35 -0.52
C HIS A 528 16.76 -14.93 -0.12
N LYS A 529 17.03 -14.05 -1.08
CA LYS A 529 17.61 -12.72 -0.85
C LYS A 529 16.62 -11.61 -1.19
N ARG A 530 16.74 -10.48 -0.49
CA ARG A 530 16.09 -9.20 -0.85
C ARG A 530 16.82 -8.56 -2.05
N PRO A 531 16.16 -7.67 -2.81
CA PRO A 531 16.78 -6.97 -3.93
C PRO A 531 18.03 -6.23 -3.48
N SER A 532 19.14 -6.52 -4.14
CA SER A 532 20.47 -6.14 -3.65
C SER A 532 20.79 -4.64 -3.80
N GLU A 533 20.12 -3.95 -4.73
CA GLU A 533 20.25 -2.49 -4.90
C GLU A 533 19.49 -1.70 -3.83
N LEU A 534 18.40 -2.24 -3.31
CA LEU A 534 17.58 -1.58 -2.29
C LEU A 534 18.14 -1.83 -0.88
N VAL A 535 18.58 -3.06 -0.63
CA VAL A 535 18.87 -3.54 0.73
C VAL A 535 20.30 -4.05 0.82
N LYS A 536 21.13 -3.28 1.56
CA LYS A 536 22.52 -3.66 1.87
C LYS A 536 22.65 -4.38 3.22
N ARG A 537 21.70 -4.19 4.14
CA ARG A 537 21.67 -4.78 5.50
C ARG A 537 20.48 -5.73 5.61
N ASN A 538 20.60 -6.84 6.35
CA ASN A 538 19.54 -7.86 6.42
C ASN A 538 19.15 -8.39 5.03
N VAL A 539 20.12 -8.97 4.32
CA VAL A 539 19.94 -9.39 2.91
C VAL A 539 19.03 -10.61 2.79
N ARG A 540 18.93 -11.46 3.82
CA ARG A 540 18.18 -12.71 3.77
C ARG A 540 16.69 -12.48 4.00
N ARG A 541 15.87 -12.87 3.03
CA ARG A 541 14.39 -12.84 3.11
C ARG A 541 13.84 -14.13 3.68
N ILE A 542 14.38 -15.27 3.26
CA ILE A 542 13.79 -16.61 3.52
C ILE A 542 14.85 -17.54 4.11
N ALA A 543 14.43 -18.40 5.04
CA ALA A 543 15.24 -19.49 5.59
C ALA A 543 15.68 -20.48 4.49
N PRO A 544 16.73 -21.29 4.70
CA PRO A 544 17.16 -22.26 3.70
C PRO A 544 16.17 -23.45 3.68
N ASP A 545 16.19 -24.22 2.60
CA ASP A 545 15.56 -25.56 2.54
C ASP A 545 14.04 -25.63 2.77
N LEU A 546 13.31 -24.58 2.41
CA LEU A 546 11.84 -24.56 2.47
C LEU A 546 11.15 -25.20 1.23
N LYS A 547 11.89 -25.91 0.37
CA LYS A 547 11.30 -26.58 -0.79
C LYS A 547 10.49 -27.78 -0.31
N PRO A 548 9.17 -27.85 -0.57
CA PRO A 548 8.36 -28.99 -0.18
C PRO A 548 8.85 -30.26 -0.89
N GLN A 549 9.01 -31.35 -0.14
CA GLN A 549 9.33 -32.68 -0.66
C GLN A 549 8.24 -33.66 -0.20
N PRO A 550 7.87 -34.66 -1.01
CA PRO A 550 7.01 -35.74 -0.53
C PRO A 550 7.70 -36.44 0.65
N PRO A 551 6.94 -36.94 1.63
CA PRO A 551 7.51 -37.66 2.77
C PRO A 551 8.34 -38.84 2.26
N THR A 552 9.62 -38.87 2.63
CA THR A 552 10.52 -39.99 2.32
C THR A 552 10.12 -41.19 3.18
N GLY A 553 9.52 -42.21 2.56
CA GLY A 553 9.09 -43.44 3.23
C GLY A 553 10.28 -44.24 3.77
N SER A 554 10.49 -44.16 5.09
CA SER A 554 11.09 -45.22 5.92
C SER A 554 10.91 -44.85 7.41
N GLY A 555 9.68 -44.94 7.90
CA GLY A 555 9.38 -44.74 9.33
C GLY A 555 7.90 -44.57 9.65
N ASP A 556 7.17 -43.84 8.81
CA ASP A 556 5.81 -43.38 9.16
C ASP A 556 4.66 -44.09 8.41
N GLU A 557 4.95 -45.17 7.66
CA GLU A 557 3.89 -46.03 7.09
C GLU A 557 3.06 -46.74 8.16
N LYS A 558 3.58 -46.87 9.39
CA LYS A 558 2.83 -47.46 10.50
C LYS A 558 1.82 -46.51 11.14
N ALA A 559 1.94 -45.20 10.98
CA ALA A 559 1.05 -44.23 11.63
C ALA A 559 -0.28 -44.03 10.89
N PHE A 560 -0.29 -44.18 9.55
CA PHE A 560 -1.52 -44.07 8.75
C PHE A 560 -2.29 -45.40 8.64
N ALA A 561 -1.64 -46.54 8.89
CA ALA A 561 -2.25 -47.86 8.77
C ALA A 561 -2.77 -48.44 10.11
N SER A 562 -2.37 -47.90 11.27
CA SER A 562 -2.75 -48.45 12.59
C SER A 562 -3.99 -47.78 13.23
N GLY A 563 -4.79 -47.04 12.47
CA GLY A 563 -6.00 -46.35 12.95
C GLY A 563 -7.28 -47.21 12.98
N HIS A 564 -7.20 -48.46 12.52
CA HIS A 564 -8.29 -49.43 12.65
C HIS A 564 -7.78 -50.65 13.41
N GLU A 565 -8.54 -51.05 14.43
CA GLU A 565 -8.32 -52.20 15.33
C GLU A 565 -7.45 -51.96 16.57
N SER A 566 -8.06 -51.40 17.60
CA SER A 566 -7.83 -51.91 18.96
C SER A 566 -9.13 -51.84 19.77
N ALA A 567 -9.73 -53.01 19.95
CA ALA A 567 -10.78 -53.28 20.90
C ALA A 567 -10.35 -52.87 22.32
N GLY A 568 -11.23 -52.17 23.04
CA GLY A 568 -11.04 -51.89 24.46
C GLY A 568 -11.51 -53.08 25.32
N PRO A 569 -10.81 -53.39 26.43
CA PRO A 569 -11.37 -54.23 27.48
C PRO A 569 -11.65 -53.44 28.78
N ASN A 570 -12.81 -53.77 29.36
CA ASN A 570 -13.21 -53.66 30.78
C ASN A 570 -13.58 -52.27 31.33
N ALA A 571 -14.60 -52.09 32.19
CA ALA A 571 -15.68 -52.96 32.66
C ALA A 571 -16.64 -52.13 33.55
N SER A 572 -17.84 -52.68 33.72
CA SER A 572 -18.71 -52.65 34.91
C SER A 572 -20.03 -51.86 34.84
N THR A 573 -21.03 -52.62 35.29
CA THR A 573 -22.47 -52.52 35.23
C THR A 573 -23.07 -51.91 36.49
N ASN A 574 -24.18 -51.18 36.32
CA ASN A 574 -25.39 -51.13 37.17
C ASN A 574 -26.28 -50.00 36.59
N GLY A 575 -27.59 -50.08 36.36
CA GLY A 575 -28.63 -51.08 36.58
C GLY A 575 -29.98 -50.34 36.50
N SER A 576 -30.94 -50.91 35.75
CA SER A 576 -32.41 -50.69 35.81
C SER A 576 -33.04 -49.39 35.26
N GLY A 577 -34.10 -49.53 34.44
CA GLY A 577 -35.13 -48.50 34.27
C GLY A 577 -35.81 -48.34 32.89
N LYS A 578 -36.75 -49.25 32.57
CA LYS A 578 -38.00 -49.10 31.78
C LYS A 578 -38.15 -48.08 30.63
N HIS A 579 -38.60 -48.63 29.49
CA HIS A 579 -39.66 -48.15 28.54
C HIS A 579 -39.89 -46.63 28.37
N ASP A 580 -39.73 -46.12 27.13
CA ASP A 580 -40.90 -45.83 26.28
C ASP A 580 -40.55 -45.43 24.83
N LYS A 581 -41.43 -45.85 23.91
CA LYS A 581 -41.44 -45.53 22.47
C LYS A 581 -42.05 -44.15 22.24
N VAL A 582 -41.44 -43.28 21.43
CA VAL A 582 -42.19 -42.32 20.59
C VAL A 582 -41.48 -42.11 19.24
N ARG A 583 -42.29 -42.24 18.17
CA ARG A 583 -41.97 -42.02 16.74
C ARG A 583 -41.82 -40.54 16.41
N THR A 584 -41.03 -40.23 15.37
CA THR A 584 -41.36 -39.17 14.40
C THR A 584 -40.89 -39.59 12.99
N PRO A 585 -41.67 -39.34 11.92
CA PRO A 585 -41.39 -39.90 10.59
C PRO A 585 -40.76 -38.89 9.61
N ALA A 586 -40.09 -39.47 8.62
CA ALA A 586 -39.64 -38.83 7.39
C ALA A 586 -40.82 -38.36 6.50
N VAL A 587 -40.62 -37.29 5.74
CA VAL A 587 -41.50 -36.92 4.61
C VAL A 587 -40.68 -36.88 3.32
N SER A 588 -41.16 -37.69 2.38
CA SER A 588 -40.67 -37.94 1.04
C SER A 588 -41.22 -36.95 0.01
N ARG A 589 -40.44 -36.81 -1.08
CA ARG A 589 -40.85 -36.38 -2.42
C ARG A 589 -42.25 -36.86 -2.85
N ALA A 590 -42.97 -36.00 -3.56
CA ALA A 590 -43.75 -36.39 -4.74
C ALA A 590 -43.99 -35.15 -5.61
N GLY A 591 -43.63 -35.25 -6.89
CA GLY A 591 -44.09 -34.32 -7.92
C GLY A 591 -45.39 -34.81 -8.56
N SER A 592 -46.14 -33.90 -9.18
CA SER A 592 -47.12 -34.21 -10.22
C SER A 592 -47.52 -32.95 -10.98
N LYS A 593 -47.11 -32.93 -12.26
CA LYS A 593 -47.82 -32.53 -13.48
C LYS A 593 -48.90 -31.43 -13.42
N GLY A 594 -48.77 -30.50 -14.38
CA GLY A 594 -49.82 -30.28 -15.39
C GLY A 594 -50.10 -28.83 -15.78
N GLY A 595 -49.93 -28.51 -17.08
CA GLY A 595 -50.85 -27.60 -17.77
C GLY A 595 -50.33 -26.25 -18.26
N GLY A 596 -49.70 -26.25 -19.45
CA GLY A 596 -50.05 -25.44 -20.63
C GLY A 596 -50.34 -23.93 -20.57
N GLY A 597 -49.70 -23.19 -21.49
CA GLY A 597 -50.38 -22.19 -22.32
C GLY A 597 -49.74 -20.80 -22.41
N SER A 598 -49.33 -20.42 -23.64
CA SER A 598 -49.18 -19.05 -24.22
C SER A 598 -48.28 -18.04 -23.47
N GLY A 599 -47.27 -17.38 -24.05
CA GLY A 599 -47.18 -16.82 -25.40
C GLY A 599 -47.45 -15.31 -25.35
N GLN A 600 -46.40 -14.48 -25.39
CA GLN A 600 -46.29 -13.18 -26.10
C GLN A 600 -45.08 -12.40 -25.59
N GLY A 601 -44.34 -11.83 -26.52
CA GLY A 601 -43.18 -10.98 -26.26
C GLY A 601 -43.53 -9.50 -26.11
N ALA A 602 -42.54 -8.76 -25.64
CA ALA A 602 -42.13 -7.43 -26.05
C ALA A 602 -40.69 -7.23 -25.54
#